data_AF-A0A957UXL7-F1
#
_entry.id   AF-A0A957UXL7-F1
#
_cell.length_a   1.000
_cell.length_b   1.000
_cell.length_c   1.000
_cell.angle_alpha   90.00
_cell.angle_beta   90.00
_cell.angle_gamma   90.00
#
_symmetry.space_group_name_H-M   'P 1'
#
loop_
_entity.id
_entity.type
_entity.pdbx_description
1 polymer ?
#
loop_
_entity_poly.entity_id
_entity_poly.type
_entity_poly.pdbx_seq_one_letter_code
_entity_poly.pdbx_strand_id
1 'polypeptide(L)'
;VIASRLAAEVYGLEIVDEGIEDIANNYTRFFVVGKGEPAHAGRCKTSLVFAVPNTAGSLYQALGEFATRQVNLTKLESRPRRNRPWQYVFYVDLDGHW
;
A
#
# COMPACT_ATOMS: atom_id res chain seq x y z
N VAL A 1 -17.86 -16.24 19.56
CA VAL A 1 -16.58 -15.69 19.03
C VAL A 1 -16.89 -14.47 18.18
N ILE A 2 -15.95 -13.56 18.01
CA ILE A 2 -16.05 -12.50 16.99
C ILE A 2 -15.15 -12.92 15.85
N ALA A 3 -15.73 -13.13 14.66
CA ALA A 3 -15.02 -13.65 13.49
C ALA A 3 -15.71 -13.19 12.20
N SER A 4 -15.08 -13.46 11.05
CA SER A 4 -15.69 -13.19 9.74
C SER A 4 -16.87 -14.13 9.48
N ARG A 5 -17.82 -13.70 8.63
CA ARG A 5 -18.94 -14.53 8.15
C ARG A 5 -18.47 -15.86 7.56
N LEU A 6 -17.36 -15.84 6.80
CA LEU A 6 -16.76 -17.05 6.23
C LEU A 6 -16.37 -18.09 7.29
N ALA A 7 -15.93 -17.66 8.48
CA ALA A 7 -15.62 -18.61 9.55
C ALA A 7 -16.88 -19.32 10.06
N ALA A 8 -18.01 -18.62 10.15
CA ALA A 8 -19.27 -19.24 10.55
C ALA A 8 -19.70 -20.33 9.56
N GLU A 9 -19.56 -20.08 8.26
CA GLU A 9 -19.83 -21.06 7.20
C GLU A 9 -18.91 -22.29 7.30
N VAL A 10 -17.60 -22.08 7.45
CA VAL A 10 -16.60 -23.17 7.51
C VAL A 10 -16.78 -24.07 8.73
N TYR A 11 -17.15 -23.49 9.88
CA TYR A 11 -17.25 -24.21 11.14
C TYR A 11 -18.68 -24.57 11.55
N GLY A 12 -19.68 -24.27 10.72
CA GLY A 12 -21.09 -24.55 11.01
C GLY A 12 -21.63 -23.80 12.24
N LEU A 13 -21.18 -22.55 12.44
CA LEU A 13 -21.59 -21.73 13.57
C LEU A 13 -22.82 -20.89 13.21
N GLU A 14 -23.65 -20.59 14.20
CA GLU A 14 -24.76 -19.64 14.09
C GLU A 14 -24.26 -18.20 14.28
N ILE A 15 -24.72 -17.29 13.43
CA ILE A 15 -24.45 -15.86 13.53
C ILE A 15 -25.57 -15.23 14.37
N VAL A 16 -25.22 -14.77 15.58
CA VAL A 16 -26.19 -14.15 16.51
C VAL A 16 -26.42 -12.66 16.26
N ASP A 17 -25.43 -11.97 15.66
CA ASP A 17 -25.49 -10.54 15.34
C ASP A 17 -24.47 -10.21 14.22
N GLU A 18 -24.76 -9.20 13.41
CA GLU A 18 -23.96 -8.78 12.25
C GLU A 18 -23.65 -7.29 12.27
N GLY A 19 -22.54 -6.89 11.65
CA GLY A 19 -22.17 -5.46 11.58
C GLY A 19 -21.81 -4.87 12.95
N ILE A 20 -21.24 -5.69 13.84
CA ILE A 20 -20.90 -5.30 15.22
C ILE A 20 -19.63 -4.45 15.32
N GLU A 21 -18.97 -4.13 14.20
CA GLU A 21 -17.83 -3.22 14.17
C GLU A 21 -18.24 -1.77 14.47
N ASP A 22 -17.39 -1.05 15.21
CA ASP A 22 -17.64 0.36 15.51
C ASP A 22 -17.56 1.26 14.26
N ILE A 23 -16.75 0.86 13.27
CA ILE A 23 -16.47 1.63 12.06
C ILE A 23 -16.73 0.77 10.83
N ALA A 24 -17.85 1.03 10.14
CA ALA A 24 -18.25 0.30 8.94
C ALA A 24 -17.26 0.44 7.75
N ASN A 25 -16.53 1.56 7.68
CA ASN A 25 -15.58 1.85 6.59
C ASN A 25 -14.16 1.36 6.90
N ASN A 26 -14.02 0.13 7.39
CA ASN A 26 -12.73 -0.50 7.68
C ASN A 26 -12.30 -1.46 6.56
N TYR A 27 -11.29 -1.07 5.79
CA TYR A 27 -10.82 -1.84 4.64
C TYR A 27 -9.38 -2.29 4.81
N THR A 28 -9.11 -3.54 4.44
CA THR A 28 -7.75 -4.05 4.29
C THR A 28 -7.41 -4.15 2.81
N ARG A 29 -6.33 -3.48 2.39
CA ARG A 29 -5.80 -3.57 1.03
C ARG A 29 -4.81 -4.72 0.93
N PHE A 30 -4.99 -5.59 -0.07
CA PHE A 30 -4.11 -6.72 -0.37
C PHE A 30 -3.37 -6.52 -1.71
N PHE A 31 -2.19 -7.12 -1.83
CA PHE A 31 -1.49 -7.31 -3.10
C PHE A 31 -1.67 -8.76 -3.55
N VAL A 32 -1.95 -8.96 -4.84
CA VAL A 32 -1.81 -10.27 -5.48
C VAL A 32 -0.41 -10.32 -6.10
N VAL A 33 0.40 -11.28 -5.69
CA VAL A 33 1.80 -11.40 -6.10
C VAL A 33 1.99 -12.67 -6.91
N GLY A 34 2.66 -12.54 -8.05
CA GLY A 34 2.97 -13.64 -8.95
C GLY A 34 4.29 -13.40 -9.67
N LYS A 35 4.68 -14.36 -10.51
CA LYS A 35 5.80 -14.19 -11.44
C LYS A 35 5.28 -13.63 -12.77
N GLY A 36 6.05 -12.75 -13.39
CA GLY A 36 5.70 -12.12 -14.68
C GLY A 36 5.16 -10.71 -14.54
N GLU A 37 5.15 -9.98 -15.67
CA GLU A 37 4.59 -8.64 -15.74
C GLU A 37 3.10 -8.70 -16.07
N PRO A 38 2.23 -7.95 -15.38
CA PRO A 38 0.83 -7.86 -15.74
C PRO A 38 0.68 -7.14 -17.09
N ALA A 39 -0.35 -7.50 -17.84
CA ALA A 39 -0.70 -6.75 -19.04
C ALA A 39 -1.11 -5.32 -18.66
N HIS A 40 -0.82 -4.37 -19.57
CA HIS A 40 -1.26 -2.99 -19.42
C HIS A 40 -2.80 -2.92 -19.36
N ALA A 41 -3.33 -2.17 -18.39
CA ALA A 41 -4.76 -1.96 -18.20
C ALA A 41 -5.11 -0.47 -18.29
N GLY A 42 -6.37 -0.14 -18.59
CA GLY A 42 -6.82 1.26 -18.69
C GLY A 42 -6.66 2.09 -17.41
N ARG A 43 -6.59 1.45 -16.23
CA ARG A 43 -6.17 2.07 -14.97
C ARG A 43 -5.09 1.21 -14.34
N CYS A 44 -3.88 1.76 -14.29
CA CYS A 44 -2.72 1.10 -13.71
C CYS A 44 -2.24 1.83 -12.45
N LYS A 45 -1.72 1.05 -11.51
CA LYS A 45 -1.01 1.55 -10.34
C LYS A 45 0.40 0.96 -10.36
N THR A 46 1.38 1.82 -10.15
CA THR A 46 2.80 1.45 -10.08
C THR A 46 3.28 1.56 -8.65
N SER A 47 3.76 0.46 -8.08
CA SER A 47 4.35 0.43 -6.73
C SER A 47 5.88 0.40 -6.83
N LEU A 48 6.54 1.35 -6.17
CA LEU A 48 8.00 1.51 -6.16
C LEU A 48 8.53 1.54 -4.74
N VAL A 49 9.80 1.15 -4.61
CA VAL A 49 10.56 1.31 -3.38
C VAL A 49 11.88 1.99 -3.70
N PHE A 50 12.16 3.11 -3.03
CA PHE A 50 13.44 3.80 -3.17
C PHE A 50 13.99 4.21 -1.82
N ALA A 51 15.30 4.46 -1.75
CA ALA A 51 15.97 4.92 -0.54
C ALA A 51 16.59 6.28 -0.77
N VAL A 52 16.52 7.14 0.25
CA VAL A 52 17.19 8.44 0.26
C VAL A 52 18.04 8.60 1.53
N PRO A 53 19.10 9.42 1.50
CA PRO A 53 19.78 9.85 2.72
C PRO A 53 18.80 10.54 3.68
N ASN A 54 19.03 10.41 4.98
CA ASN A 54 18.29 11.15 6.00
C ASN A 54 18.87 12.55 6.18
N THR A 55 18.79 13.39 5.15
CA THR A 55 19.18 14.80 5.21
C THR A 55 18.03 15.69 4.78
N ALA A 56 18.08 16.97 5.20
CA ALA A 56 17.03 17.92 4.89
C ALA A 56 16.84 18.05 3.36
N GLY A 57 15.59 17.94 2.91
CA GLY A 57 15.22 18.08 1.50
C GLY A 57 15.37 16.81 0.65
N SER A 58 15.97 15.71 1.14
CA SER A 58 16.17 14.52 0.30
C SER A 58 14.87 13.91 -0.22
N LEU A 59 13.83 13.80 0.63
CA LEU A 59 12.53 13.33 0.18
C LEU A 59 11.86 14.33 -0.77
N TYR A 60 11.95 15.63 -0.49
CA TYR A 60 11.38 16.67 -1.35
C TYR A 60 11.95 16.61 -2.77
N GLN A 61 13.27 16.48 -2.89
CA GLN A 61 13.94 16.34 -4.19
C GLN A 61 13.46 15.09 -4.94
N ALA A 62 13.37 13.93 -4.25
CA ALA A 62 12.87 12.70 -4.85
C ALA A 62 11.41 12.81 -5.31
N LEU A 63 10.54 13.42 -4.50
CA LEU A 63 9.13 13.63 -4.86
C LEU A 63 8.95 14.68 -5.96
N GLY A 64 9.88 15.64 -6.07
CA GLY A 64 9.89 16.66 -7.12
C GLY A 64 9.91 16.07 -8.54
N GLU A 65 10.54 14.91 -8.73
CA GLU A 65 10.55 14.23 -10.04
C GLU A 65 9.15 13.78 -10.47
N PHE A 66 8.31 13.32 -9.53
CA PHE A 66 6.92 12.97 -9.84
C PHE A 66 6.05 14.21 -10.03
N ALA A 67 6.23 15.22 -9.18
CA ALA A 67 5.43 16.44 -9.20
C ALA A 67 5.60 17.23 -10.51
N THR A 68 6.84 17.39 -10.99
CA THR A 68 7.16 18.07 -12.25
C THR A 68 6.55 17.39 -13.48
N ARG A 69 6.25 16.09 -13.39
CA ARG A 69 5.61 15.28 -14.43
C ARG A 69 4.11 15.09 -14.22
N GLN A 70 3.53 15.76 -13.21
CA GLN A 70 2.12 15.63 -12.83
C GLN A 70 1.69 14.18 -12.57
N VAL A 71 2.59 13.36 -12.03
CA VAL A 71 2.28 11.97 -11.64
C VAL A 71 1.62 11.99 -10.25
N ASN A 72 0.43 11.40 -10.14
CA ASN A 72 -0.30 11.36 -8.88
C ASN A 72 0.24 10.25 -7.95
N LEU A 73 0.43 10.59 -6.67
CA LEU A 73 0.82 9.65 -5.62
C LEU A 73 -0.41 9.23 -4.82
N THR A 74 -0.58 7.94 -4.59
CA THR A 74 -1.71 7.38 -3.84
C THR A 74 -1.30 6.67 -2.55
N LYS A 75 0.00 6.49 -2.34
CA LYS A 75 0.60 5.99 -1.09
C LYS A 75 2.00 6.56 -0.97
N LEU A 76 2.38 6.99 0.23
CA LEU A 76 3.75 7.37 0.59
C LEU A 76 4.00 6.96 2.03
N GLU A 77 4.85 5.95 2.22
CA GLU A 77 5.17 5.42 3.55
C GLU A 77 6.68 5.31 3.75
N SER A 78 7.18 5.84 4.85
CA SER A 78 8.60 5.75 5.22
C SER A 78 8.86 4.61 6.18
N ARG A 79 10.03 3.97 6.05
CA ARG A 79 10.58 3.00 6.99
C ARG A 79 12.08 3.26 7.17
N PRO A 80 12.62 3.21 8.40
CA PRO A 80 14.07 3.29 8.59
C PRO A 80 14.75 2.07 7.94
N ARG A 81 15.86 2.29 7.23
CA ARG A 81 16.57 1.20 6.56
C ARG A 81 17.35 0.37 7.58
N ARG A 82 16.96 -0.90 7.76
CA ARG A 82 17.55 -1.79 8.79
C ARG A 82 19.07 -1.97 8.67
N ASN A 83 19.62 -1.99 7.45
CA ASN A 83 21.02 -2.37 7.19
C ASN A 83 21.95 -1.19 6.85
N ARG A 84 21.46 0.05 6.83
CA ARG A 84 22.28 1.24 6.61
C ARG A 84 21.77 2.38 7.48
N PRO A 85 22.51 2.79 8.51
CA PRO A 85 22.18 3.97 9.32
C PRO A 85 21.96 5.20 8.43
N TRP A 86 21.12 6.12 8.90
CA TRP A 86 20.87 7.42 8.23
C TRP A 86 20.31 7.32 6.81
N GLN A 87 19.60 6.24 6.50
CA GLN A 87 18.83 6.11 5.26
C GLN A 87 17.39 5.70 5.57
N TYR A 88 16.47 6.27 4.81
CA TYR A 88 15.07 5.90 4.83
C TYR A 88 14.70 5.23 3.53
N VAL A 89 13.87 4.20 3.63
CA VAL A 89 13.21 3.54 2.50
C VAL A 89 11.79 4.08 2.42
N PHE A 90 11.36 4.42 1.22
CA PHE A 90 10.02 4.89 0.93
C PHE A 90 9.30 3.89 0.03
N TYR A 91 8.11 3.48 0.45
CA TYR A 91 7.16 2.72 -0.35
C TYR A 91 6.17 3.71 -0.96
N VAL A 92 6.10 3.75 -2.28
CA VAL A 92 5.27 4.71 -3.02
C VAL A 92 4.39 3.99 -4.02
N ASP A 93 3.12 4.40 -4.09
CA ASP A 93 2.23 4.00 -5.16
C ASP A 93 1.87 5.21 -6.03
N LEU A 94 1.91 5.01 -7.33
CA LEU A 94 1.68 6.02 -8.36
C LEU A 94 0.51 5.61 -9.25
N ASP A 95 -0.29 6.56 -9.70
CA ASP A 95 -1.22 6.30 -10.79
C ASP A 95 -0.49 6.39 -12.13
N GLY A 96 -0.55 5.32 -12.92
CA GLY A 96 0.14 5.21 -14.21
C GLY A 96 0.89 3.89 -14.41
N HIS A 97 1.48 3.77 -15.59
CA HIS A 97 2.30 2.64 -16.06
C HIS A 97 3.46 3.20 -16.90
N TRP A 98 4.56 2.46 -17.02
CA TRP A 98 5.73 2.81 -17.85
C TRP A 98 5.76 2.06 -19.18
#